data_AF-A0A392UWZ1-F1
#
_entry.id   AF-A0A392UWZ1-F1
#
_cell.length_a   1.000
_cell.length_b   1.000
_cell.length_c   1.000
_cell.angle_alpha   90.00
_cell.angle_beta   90.00
_cell.angle_gamma   90.00
#
_symmetry.space_group_name_H-M   'P 1'
#
loop_
_entity.id
_entity.type
_entity.pdbx_description
1 polymer ?
#
loop_
_entity_poly.entity_id
_entity_poly.type
_entity_poly.pdbx_seq_one_letter_code
_entity_poly.pdbx_strand_id
1 'polypeptide(L)' 'ETRMAVEKARKELQELEVSSAEEKRKLTEEVDALKAAMAPVANEHVAAQGLVTRAELVNKISILAKYILEGSKY' A
#
# COMPACT_ATOMS: atom_id res chain seq x y z
N GLU A 1 -26.77 29.41 -28.33
CA GLU A 1 -25.61 28.48 -28.35
C GLU A 1 -24.77 28.57 -27.08
N THR A 2 -24.24 29.74 -26.71
CA THR A 2 -23.34 29.90 -25.54
C THR A 2 -23.92 29.45 -24.19
N ARG A 3 -25.21 29.72 -23.94
CA ARG A 3 -25.88 29.31 -22.68
C ARG A 3 -25.98 27.78 -22.54
N MET A 4 -26.31 27.08 -23.61
CA MET A 4 -26.39 25.61 -23.61
C MET A 4 -25.01 24.98 -23.39
N ALA A 5 -23.97 25.57 -23.97
CA ALA A 5 -22.59 25.12 -23.74
C ALA A 5 -22.18 25.30 -22.27
N VAL A 6 -22.55 26.41 -21.63
CA VAL A 6 -22.31 26.65 -20.20
C VAL A 6 -23.07 25.66 -19.32
N GLU A 7 -24.33 25.37 -19.63
CA GLU A 7 -25.12 24.38 -18.87
C GLU A 7 -24.56 22.96 -19.03
N LYS A 8 -24.07 22.59 -20.23
CA LYS A 8 -23.39 21.31 -20.48
C LYS A 8 -22.10 21.20 -19.66
N ALA A 9 -21.24 22.22 -19.72
CA ALA A 9 -19.98 22.24 -19.00
C ALA A 9 -20.17 22.15 -17.48
N ARG A 10 -21.24 22.76 -16.93
CA ARG A 10 -21.59 22.65 -15.51
C ARG A 10 -21.97 21.23 -15.10
N LYS A 11 -22.73 20.51 -15.94
CA LYS A 11 -23.09 19.12 -15.69
C LYS A 11 -21.87 18.22 -15.72
N GLU A 12 -21.01 18.38 -16.72
CA GLU A 12 -19.76 17.62 -16.85
C GLU A 12 -18.83 17.87 -15.65
N LEU A 13 -18.73 19.13 -15.19
CA LEU A 13 -17.97 19.45 -13.98
C LEU A 13 -18.54 18.75 -12.74
N GLN A 14 -19.86 18.79 -12.55
CA GLN A 14 -20.51 18.13 -11.42
C GLN A 14 -20.31 16.61 -11.44
N GLU A 15 -20.43 15.98 -12.61
CA GLU A 15 -20.17 14.55 -12.79
C GLU A 15 -18.71 14.20 -12.47
N LEU A 16 -17.76 15.04 -12.93
CA LEU A 16 -16.34 14.86 -12.64
C LEU A 16 -16.02 15.01 -11.15
N GLU A 17 -16.63 15.99 -10.47
CA GLU A 17 -16.47 16.19 -9.03
C GLU A 17 -16.96 14.97 -8.23
N VAL A 18 -18.13 14.43 -8.59
CA VAL A 18 -18.68 13.22 -7.96
C VAL A 18 -17.77 12.02 -8.20
N SER A 19 -17.33 11.79 -9.44
CA SER A 19 -16.41 10.68 -9.77
C SER A 19 -15.08 10.81 -9.05
N SER A 20 -14.51 12.01 -8.99
CA SER A 20 -13.24 12.27 -8.29
C SER A 20 -13.37 12.04 -6.78
N ALA A 21 -14.49 12.44 -6.17
CA ALA A 21 -14.74 12.19 -4.75
C ALA A 21 -14.85 10.68 -4.46
N GLU A 22 -15.53 9.92 -5.33
CA GLU A 22 -15.67 8.48 -5.18
C GLU A 22 -14.33 7.75 -5.34
N GLU A 23 -13.53 8.11 -6.35
CA GLU A 23 -12.18 7.54 -6.55
C GLU A 23 -11.26 7.82 -5.37
N LYS A 24 -11.25 9.06 -4.84
CA LYS A 24 -10.47 9.40 -3.64
C LYS A 24 -10.87 8.55 -2.43
N ARG A 25 -12.17 8.30 -2.25
CA ARG A 25 -12.65 7.41 -1.19
C ARG A 25 -12.13 5.99 -1.39
N LYS A 26 -12.29 5.42 -2.59
CA LYS A 26 -11.81 4.06 -2.90
C LYS A 26 -10.30 3.91 -2.68
N LEU A 27 -9.51 4.89 -3.12
CA LEU A 27 -8.07 4.90 -2.90
C LEU A 27 -7.71 4.96 -1.41
N THR A 28 -8.46 5.73 -0.61
CA THR A 28 -8.23 5.80 0.84
C THR A 28 -8.53 4.45 1.50
N GLU A 29 -9.66 3.82 1.15
CA GLU A 29 -10.04 2.49 1.63
C GLU A 29 -9.00 1.42 1.25
N GLU A 30 -8.50 1.44 0.02
CA GLU A 30 -7.48 0.50 -0.46
C GLU A 30 -6.14 0.71 0.26
N VAL A 31 -5.72 1.96 0.47
CA VAL A 31 -4.50 2.27 1.23
C VAL A 31 -4.61 1.77 2.67
N ASP A 32 -5.75 1.94 3.32
CA ASP A 32 -5.94 1.48 4.70
C ASP A 32 -6.01 -0.04 4.79
N ALA A 33 -6.61 -0.71 3.81
CA ALA A 33 -6.58 -2.18 3.69
C ALA A 33 -5.15 -2.70 3.49
N LEU A 34 -4.35 -2.04 2.65
CA LEU A 34 -2.95 -2.39 2.43
C LEU A 34 -2.11 -2.20 3.71
N LYS A 35 -2.30 -1.09 4.45
CA LYS A 35 -1.63 -0.89 5.74
C LYS A 35 -2.00 -1.97 6.75
N ALA A 36 -3.27 -2.37 6.81
CA ALA A 36 -3.72 -3.44 7.69
C ALA A 36 -3.09 -4.79 7.30
N ALA A 37 -2.98 -5.08 6.01
CA ALA A 37 -2.36 -6.30 5.50
C ALA A 37 -0.83 -6.34 5.73
N MET A 38 -0.17 -5.17 5.71
CA MET A 38 1.25 -5.00 6.00
C MET A 38 1.56 -4.77 7.48
N ALA A 39 0.54 -4.75 8.34
CA ALA A 39 0.75 -4.54 9.76
C ALA A 39 1.55 -5.69 10.37
N PRO A 40 2.51 -5.41 11.27
CA PRO A 40 3.24 -6.45 11.97
C PRO A 40 2.32 -7.43 12.67
N VAL A 41 2.60 -8.72 12.52
CA VAL A 41 1.92 -9.77 13.30
C VAL A 41 2.57 -9.87 14.68
N ALA A 42 1.82 -10.29 15.70
CA ALA A 42 2.31 -10.34 17.09
C ALA A 42 3.61 -11.16 17.27
N ASN A 43 3.85 -12.13 16.39
CA ASN A 43 5.01 -13.01 16.40
C ASN A 43 6.04 -12.66 15.32
N GLU A 44 5.96 -11.47 14.73
CA GLU A 44 6.94 -11.02 13.75
C GLU A 44 8.30 -10.85 14.44
N HIS A 45 9.30 -11.55 13.92
CA HIS A 45 10.65 -11.44 14.44
C HIS A 45 11.24 -10.06 14.12
N VAL A 46 12.00 -9.45 15.05
CA VAL A 46 12.61 -8.11 14.87
C VAL A 46 13.40 -7.97 13.57
N ALA A 47 14.05 -9.04 13.13
CA ALA A 47 14.82 -9.08 11.90
C ALA A 47 14.00 -9.11 10.60
N ALA A 48 12.70 -9.39 10.69
CA ALA A 48 11.76 -9.30 9.58
C ALA A 48 11.10 -7.91 9.50
N GLN A 49 11.24 -7.07 10.54
CA GLN A 49 10.69 -5.71 10.54
C GLN A 49 11.25 -4.90 9.38
N GLY A 50 10.36 -4.28 8.63
CA GLY A 50 10.70 -3.41 7.51
C GLY A 50 11.08 -4.13 6.21
N LEU A 51 11.01 -5.47 6.15
CA LEU A 51 11.12 -6.19 4.88
C LEU A 51 9.81 -6.04 4.10
N VAL A 52 9.90 -5.58 2.86
CA VAL A 52 8.73 -5.29 2.00
C VAL A 52 8.66 -6.22 0.78
N THR A 53 9.72 -6.98 0.51
CA THR A 53 9.78 -7.94 -0.59
C THR A 53 10.16 -9.35 -0.14
N ARG A 54 9.73 -10.34 -0.94
CA ARG A 54 10.16 -11.74 -0.75
C ARG A 54 11.68 -11.90 -0.88
N ALA A 55 12.33 -11.13 -1.75
CA ALA A 55 13.77 -11.20 -1.95
C ALA A 55 14.54 -10.79 -0.69
N GLU A 56 14.11 -9.71 -0.03
CA GLU A 56 14.67 -9.27 1.25
C GLU A 56 14.52 -10.32 2.34
N LEU A 57 13.33 -10.96 2.43
CA LEU A 57 13.09 -12.06 3.38
C LEU A 57 14.01 -13.26 3.13
N VAL A 58 14.12 -13.72 1.88
CA VAL A 58 14.99 -14.85 1.52
C VAL A 58 16.45 -14.54 1.80
N ASN A 59 16.90 -13.32 1.48
CA ASN A 59 18.26 -12.88 1.78
C ASN A 59 18.52 -12.85 3.29
N LYS A 60 17.58 -12.30 4.08
CA LYS A 60 17.71 -12.27 5.54
C LYS A 60 17.80 -13.70 6.09
N ILE A 61 16.90 -14.61 5.70
CA ILE A 61 16.94 -16.02 6.09
C ILE A 61 18.29 -16.65 5.78
N SER A 62 18.86 -16.39 4.60
CA SER A 62 20.18 -16.92 4.21
C SER A 62 21.29 -16.43 5.15
N ILE A 63 21.31 -15.15 5.50
CA ILE A 63 22.28 -14.59 6.46
C ILE A 63 22.13 -15.24 7.84
N LEU A 64 20.89 -15.42 8.32
CA LEU A 64 20.64 -16.04 9.63
C LEU A 64 21.08 -17.50 9.66
N ALA A 65 20.77 -18.26 8.62
CA ALA A 65 21.18 -19.65 8.49
C ALA A 65 22.70 -19.79 8.55
N LYS A 66 23.42 -18.88 7.89
CA LYS A 66 24.88 -18.84 7.93
C LYS A 66 25.41 -18.62 9.35
N TYR A 67 24.89 -17.64 10.08
CA TYR A 67 25.34 -17.38 11.46
C TYR A 67 25.12 -18.58 12.38
N ILE A 68 23.97 -19.26 12.25
CA ILE A 68 23.68 -20.48 13.03
C ILE A 68 24.69 -21.59 12.71
N LEU A 69 25.00 -21.81 11.42
CA LEU A 69 25.97 -22.83 10.99
C LEU A 69 27.40 -22.51 11.44
N GLU A 70 27.76 -21.23 11.51
CA GLU A 70 29.08 -20.76 11.96
C GLU A 70 29.20 -20.70 13.49
N GLY A 71 28.15 -21.09 14.24
CA GLY A 71 28.13 -21.04 15.70
C GLY A 71 28.12 -19.62 16.28
N SER A 72 27.86 -18.62 15.44
CA SER A 72 27.71 -17.24 15.87
C SER A 72 26.31 -17.05 16.49
N LYS A 73 26.23 -16.32 17.61
CA LYS A 73 24.93 -15.98 18.19
C LYS A 73 24.21 -15.00 17.27
N TYR A 74 22.93 -15.29 17.03
CA TYR A 74 21.99 -14.45 16.31
C TYR A 74 21.31 -13.46 17.24
#